data_AF-A0A067GPX4-F1
#
_entry.id   AF-A0A067GPX4-F1
#
_cell.length_a   1.000
_cell.length_b   1.000
_cell.length_c   1.000
_cell.angle_alpha   90.00
_cell.angle_beta   90.00
_cell.angle_gamma   90.00
#
_symmetry.space_group_name_H-M   'P 1'
#
loop_
_entity.id
_entity.type
_entity.pdbx_description
1 polymer ?
#
loop_
_entity_poly.entity_id
_entity_poly.type
_entity_poly.pdbx_seq_one_letter_code
_entity_poly.pdbx_strand_id
1 'polypeptide(L)'
;MRHRGWVFPATDTEEPGAEPDPLNGAKTIGGLYELASTNYSRKFTVPVLWDKKLKTIVNNESAEIIRMFNTEFNDIAENASLDLHPSDQRDQIDGTNEWIYNGINNGVYRCGFATKQGPYDE
;
A
#
# COMPACT_ATOMS: atom_id res chain seq x y z
N MET A 1 21.14 6.54 14.66
CA MET A 1 20.36 5.28 14.61
C MET A 1 19.58 5.25 13.31
N ARG A 2 19.72 4.24 12.45
CA ARG A 2 18.86 4.11 11.26
C ARG A 2 17.44 3.77 11.74
N HIS A 3 16.46 4.59 11.37
CA HIS A 3 15.05 4.31 11.61
C HIS A 3 14.70 2.98 10.93
N ARG A 4 14.17 2.00 11.67
CA ARG A 4 13.90 0.63 11.18
C ARG A 4 12.69 0.54 10.23
N GLY A 5 12.01 1.67 9.97
CA GLY A 5 10.80 1.72 9.15
C GLY A 5 9.61 1.13 9.90
N TRP A 6 8.70 0.49 9.17
CA TRP A 6 7.58 -0.28 9.74
C TRP A 6 8.09 -1.59 10.36
N VAL A 7 7.77 -1.82 11.62
CA VAL A 7 8.27 -2.94 12.44
C VAL A 7 7.11 -3.86 12.79
N PHE A 8 7.34 -5.17 12.72
CA PHE A 8 6.42 -6.16 13.28
C PHE A 8 6.73 -6.31 14.78
N PRO A 9 5.71 -6.31 15.66
CA PRO A 9 5.93 -6.59 17.07
C PRO A 9 6.50 -8.00 17.27
N ALA A 10 7.23 -8.19 18.37
CA ALA A 10 7.77 -9.49 18.75
C ALA A 10 6.67 -10.44 19.26
N THR A 11 5.61 -9.89 19.85
CA THR A 11 4.46 -10.63 20.38
C THR A 11 3.14 -9.92 20.04
N ASP A 12 2.04 -10.65 19.97
CA ASP A 12 0.68 -10.12 19.76
C ASP A 12 0.17 -9.20 20.89
N THR A 13 0.86 -9.16 22.03
CA THR A 13 0.56 -8.27 23.16
C THR A 13 1.46 -7.03 23.24
N GLU A 14 2.45 -6.87 22.36
CA GLU A 14 3.40 -5.75 22.45
C GLU A 14 2.74 -4.42 22.09
N GLU A 15 1.91 -4.41 21.04
CA GLU A 15 1.19 -3.24 20.56
C GLU A 15 -0.25 -3.65 20.18
N PRO A 16 -1.29 -3.09 20.83
CA PRO A 16 -2.68 -3.45 20.54
C PRO A 16 -3.06 -3.27 19.07
N GLY A 17 -3.54 -4.35 18.44
CA GLY A 17 -3.95 -4.35 17.03
C GLY A 17 -2.81 -4.53 16.02
N ALA A 18 -1.58 -4.73 16.48
CA ALA A 18 -0.47 -5.16 15.66
C ALA A 18 -0.12 -6.63 15.95
N GLU A 19 0.29 -7.36 14.92
CA GLU A 19 0.63 -8.78 15.01
C GLU A 19 2.05 -9.03 14.49
N PRO A 20 2.78 -10.00 15.06
CA PRO A 20 4.03 -10.48 14.45
C PRO A 20 3.78 -10.96 13.01
N ASP A 21 4.79 -10.90 12.13
CA ASP A 21 4.65 -11.50 10.79
C ASP A 21 4.37 -13.01 10.89
N PRO A 22 3.17 -13.47 10.53
CA PRO A 22 2.78 -14.87 10.73
C PRO A 22 3.30 -15.79 9.62
N LEU A 23 3.91 -15.25 8.56
CA LEU A 23 4.26 -16.00 7.35
C LEU A 23 5.77 -16.19 7.19
N ASN A 24 6.55 -15.11 7.31
CA ASN A 24 7.99 -15.15 7.03
C ASN A 24 8.85 -14.92 8.29
N GLY A 25 8.23 -14.53 9.42
CA GLY A 25 8.94 -14.16 10.64
C GLY A 25 9.80 -12.90 10.48
N ALA A 26 9.51 -12.06 9.48
CA ALA A 26 10.21 -10.81 9.25
C ALA A 26 10.04 -9.86 10.45
N LYS A 27 11.08 -9.08 10.75
CA LYS A 27 11.04 -8.08 11.84
C LYS A 27 10.61 -6.70 11.37
N THR A 28 10.68 -6.44 10.08
CA THR A 28 10.29 -5.18 9.46
C THR A 28 9.64 -5.44 8.12
N ILE A 29 8.85 -4.49 7.62
CA ILE A 29 8.39 -4.51 6.23
C ILE A 29 9.58 -4.50 5.27
N GLY A 30 10.66 -3.79 5.60
CA GLY A 30 11.90 -3.84 4.81
C GLY A 30 12.47 -5.25 4.64
N GLY A 31 12.39 -6.09 5.68
CA GLY A 31 12.78 -7.49 5.60
C GLY A 31 11.96 -8.29 4.58
N LEU A 32 10.68 -7.96 4.35
CA LEU A 32 9.88 -8.59 3.29
C LEU A 32 10.36 -8.20 1.89
N TYR A 33 10.74 -6.94 1.68
CA TYR A 33 11.33 -6.49 0.41
C TYR A 33 12.68 -7.14 0.15
N GLU A 34 13.52 -7.28 1.17
CA GLU A 34 14.81 -7.98 1.08
C GLU A 34 14.64 -9.48 0.78
N LEU A 35 13.60 -10.11 1.34
CA LEU A 35 13.23 -11.50 1.01
C LEU A 35 12.78 -11.64 -0.46
N ALA A 36 11.98 -10.69 -0.95
CA ALA A 36 11.47 -10.72 -2.33
C ALA A 36 12.53 -10.37 -3.38
N SER A 37 13.51 -9.53 -3.04
CA SER A 37 14.55 -9.09 -3.97
C SER A 37 15.81 -8.61 -3.25
N THR A 38 16.96 -9.15 -3.65
CA THR A 38 18.27 -8.74 -3.13
C THR A 38 18.72 -7.35 -3.62
N ASN A 39 18.02 -6.78 -4.61
CA ASN A 39 18.42 -5.55 -5.29
C ASN A 39 17.41 -4.40 -5.11
N TYR A 40 16.49 -4.51 -4.15
CA TYR A 40 15.52 -3.44 -3.91
C TYR A 40 16.19 -2.23 -3.25
N SER A 41 16.15 -1.08 -3.91
CA SER A 41 16.82 0.16 -3.48
C SER A 41 15.87 1.32 -3.17
N ARG A 42 14.55 1.08 -3.24
CA ARG A 42 13.52 2.10 -3.01
C ARG A 42 13.05 2.09 -1.55
N LYS A 43 12.08 2.96 -1.23
CA LYS A 43 11.45 3.01 0.10
C LYS A 43 10.67 1.73 0.38
N PHE A 44 10.70 1.29 1.63
CA PHE A 44 9.88 0.19 2.13
C PHE A 44 8.52 0.75 2.57
N THR A 45 7.49 0.55 1.75
CA THR A 45 6.15 1.08 1.96
C THR A 45 5.15 -0.02 2.30
N VAL A 46 4.05 0.40 2.91
CA VAL A 46 2.79 -0.37 3.00
C VAL A 46 1.75 0.30 2.10
N PRO A 47 0.76 -0.44 1.58
CA PRO A 47 0.53 -1.89 1.73
C PRO A 47 1.51 -2.76 0.94
N VAL A 48 1.53 -4.06 1.25
CA VAL A 48 2.27 -5.09 0.50
C VAL A 48 1.33 -6.26 0.21
N LEU A 49 1.04 -6.54 -1.06
CA LEU A 49 0.37 -7.75 -1.49
C LEU A 49 1.42 -8.85 -1.71
N TRP A 50 1.37 -9.91 -0.91
CA TRP A 50 2.41 -10.95 -0.84
C TRP A 50 1.93 -12.28 -1.43
N ASP A 51 2.73 -12.88 -2.30
CA ASP A 51 2.53 -14.25 -2.76
C ASP A 51 3.19 -15.25 -1.80
N LYS A 52 2.36 -16.01 -1.09
CA LYS A 52 2.82 -17.05 -0.15
C LYS A 52 3.50 -18.24 -0.84
N LYS A 53 3.16 -18.54 -2.09
CA LYS A 53 3.70 -19.68 -2.85
C LYS A 53 5.09 -19.36 -3.38
N LEU A 54 5.24 -18.24 -4.06
CA LEU A 54 6.52 -17.81 -4.64
C LEU A 54 7.39 -17.03 -3.66
N LYS A 55 6.85 -16.66 -2.49
CA LYS A 55 7.53 -15.87 -1.46
C LYS A 55 8.09 -14.56 -2.01
N THR A 56 7.23 -13.80 -2.69
CA THR A 56 7.59 -12.53 -3.30
C THR A 56 6.45 -11.51 -3.20
N ILE A 57 6.76 -10.25 -3.48
CA ILE A 57 5.77 -9.17 -3.54
C ILE A 57 5.08 -9.24 -4.91
N VAL A 58 3.75 -9.39 -4.89
CA VAL A 58 2.91 -9.26 -6.10
C VAL A 58 2.80 -7.80 -6.51
N ASN A 59 2.45 -6.94 -5.55
CA ASN A 59 2.23 -5.51 -5.79
C ASN A 59 2.36 -4.71 -4.47
N ASN A 60 2.77 -3.45 -4.55
CA ASN A 60 2.85 -2.52 -3.41
C ASN A 60 2.27 -1.12 -3.70
N GLU A 61 1.52 -0.99 -4.80
CA GLU A 61 0.79 0.21 -5.20
C GLU A 61 -0.69 0.03 -4.84
N SER A 62 -1.18 0.83 -3.89
CA SER A 62 -2.52 0.63 -3.32
C SER A 62 -3.63 0.82 -4.36
N ALA A 63 -3.46 1.75 -5.30
CA ALA A 63 -4.44 2.00 -6.35
C ALA A 63 -4.58 0.82 -7.33
N GLU A 64 -3.51 0.08 -7.57
CA GLU A 64 -3.54 -1.13 -8.40
C GLU A 64 -4.10 -2.32 -7.60
N ILE A 65 -3.71 -2.48 -6.33
CA ILE A 65 -4.18 -3.57 -5.47
C ILE A 65 -5.71 -3.55 -5.34
N ILE A 66 -6.32 -2.39 -5.11
CA ILE A 66 -7.79 -2.30 -4.99
C ILE A 66 -8.49 -2.65 -6.31
N ARG A 67 -7.86 -2.38 -7.46
CA ARG A 67 -8.39 -2.78 -8.77
C ARG A 67 -8.27 -4.29 -8.99
N MET A 68 -7.18 -4.90 -8.56
CA MET A 68 -7.05 -6.37 -8.57
C MET A 68 -8.14 -7.01 -7.71
N PHE A 69 -8.37 -6.49 -6.50
CA PHE A 69 -9.41 -7.02 -5.60
C PHE A 69 -10.83 -6.81 -6.14
N ASN A 70 -11.04 -5.80 -6.99
CA ASN A 70 -12.33 -5.54 -7.61
C ASN A 70 -12.74 -6.59 -8.65
N THR A 71 -11.79 -7.29 -9.31
CA THR A 71 -12.11 -8.15 -10.45
C THR A 71 -11.47 -9.53 -10.44
N GLU A 72 -10.23 -9.68 -9.97
CA GLU A 72 -9.44 -10.91 -10.15
C GLU A 72 -9.96 -12.12 -9.36
N PHE A 73 -10.89 -11.90 -8.43
CA PHE A 73 -11.46 -12.95 -7.58
C PHE A 73 -12.97 -13.16 -7.79
N ASN A 74 -13.56 -12.59 -8.84
CA ASN A 74 -15.02 -12.65 -9.07
C ASN A 74 -15.55 -14.09 -9.20
N ASP A 75 -14.76 -15.03 -9.72
CA ASP A 75 -15.16 -16.44 -9.84
C ASP A 75 -15.39 -17.15 -8.48
N ILE A 76 -14.90 -16.57 -7.38
CA ILE A 76 -15.04 -17.12 -6.02
C ILE A 76 -15.66 -16.14 -5.03
N ALA A 77 -16.05 -14.94 -5.47
CA ALA A 77 -16.57 -13.89 -4.61
C ALA A 77 -18.07 -14.10 -4.33
N GLU A 78 -18.51 -13.83 -3.09
CA GLU A 78 -19.93 -13.85 -2.73
C GLU A 78 -20.75 -12.77 -3.45
N ASN A 79 -20.10 -11.67 -3.85
CA ASN A 79 -20.72 -10.55 -4.57
C ASN A 79 -19.96 -10.23 -5.87
N ALA A 80 -19.84 -11.23 -6.74
CA ALA A 80 -19.13 -11.13 -8.02
C ALA A 80 -19.69 -10.08 -9.00
N SER A 81 -20.91 -9.59 -8.77
CA SER A 81 -21.54 -8.53 -9.57
C SER A 81 -21.17 -7.12 -9.12
N LEU A 82 -20.56 -6.94 -7.97
CA LEU A 82 -20.13 -5.63 -7.49
C LEU A 82 -18.89 -5.17 -8.27
N ASP A 83 -19.00 -4.05 -8.97
CA ASP A 83 -17.89 -3.40 -9.66
C ASP A 83 -17.76 -1.97 -9.15
N LEU A 84 -16.65 -1.68 -8.45
CA LEU A 84 -16.30 -0.36 -7.93
C LEU A 84 -15.58 0.50 -8.98
N HIS A 85 -15.29 -0.04 -10.18
CA HIS A 85 -14.74 0.70 -11.32
C HIS A 85 -15.45 0.32 -12.64
N PRO A 86 -16.79 0.52 -12.71
CA PRO A 86 -17.58 0.11 -13.85
C PRO A 86 -17.26 0.94 -15.10
N SER A 87 -17.29 0.28 -16.26
CA SER A 87 -16.79 0.83 -17.54
C SER A 87 -17.41 2.17 -17.94
N ASP A 88 -18.69 2.38 -17.63
CA ASP A 88 -19.46 3.58 -17.96
C ASP A 88 -19.11 4.79 -17.09
N GLN A 89 -18.43 4.59 -15.97
CA GLN A 89 -18.03 5.66 -15.03
C GLN A 89 -16.51 5.83 -14.93
N ARG A 90 -15.70 5.00 -15.59
CA ARG A 90 -14.23 4.98 -15.41
C ARG A 90 -13.59 6.34 -15.62
N ASP A 91 -13.93 7.02 -16.71
CA ASP A 91 -13.35 8.33 -17.03
C ASP A 91 -13.66 9.37 -15.94
N GLN A 92 -14.89 9.33 -15.39
CA GLN A 92 -15.29 10.22 -14.29
C GLN A 92 -14.54 9.86 -13.00
N ILE A 93 -14.43 8.57 -12.68
CA ILE A 93 -13.73 8.08 -11.50
C ILE A 93 -12.25 8.44 -11.58
N ASP A 94 -11.61 8.21 -12.73
CA ASP A 94 -10.19 8.46 -12.93
C ASP A 94 -9.89 9.96 -12.89
N GLY A 95 -10.70 10.78 -13.55
CA GLY A 95 -10.60 12.25 -13.44
C GLY A 95 -10.83 12.75 -12.01
N THR A 96 -11.75 12.15 -11.27
CA THR A 96 -12.00 12.50 -9.86
C THR A 96 -10.83 12.11 -8.96
N ASN A 97 -10.31 10.90 -9.15
CA ASN A 97 -9.18 10.39 -8.38
C ASN A 97 -7.91 11.21 -8.62
N GLU A 98 -7.68 11.71 -9.83
CA GLU A 98 -6.48 12.48 -10.16
C GLU A 98 -6.36 13.75 -9.31
N TRP A 99 -7.40 14.58 -9.27
CA TRP A 99 -7.33 15.83 -8.51
C TRP A 99 -7.43 15.58 -6.99
N ILE A 100 -8.21 14.58 -6.55
CA ILE A 100 -8.27 14.19 -5.13
C ILE A 100 -6.90 13.72 -4.67
N TYR A 101 -6.22 12.87 -5.43
CA TYR A 101 -4.91 12.37 -5.06
C TYR A 101 -3.89 13.52 -4.96
N ASN A 102 -3.79 14.34 -6.01
CA ASN A 102 -2.79 15.41 -6.06
C ASN A 102 -3.06 16.55 -5.08
N GLY A 103 -4.33 16.96 -4.95
CA GLY A 103 -4.73 18.12 -4.14
C GLY A 103 -5.03 17.79 -2.68
N ILE A 104 -5.45 16.57 -2.38
CA ILE A 104 -5.91 16.20 -1.03
C ILE A 104 -5.03 15.09 -0.46
N ASN A 105 -5.08 13.87 -1.02
CA ASN A 105 -4.46 12.71 -0.38
C ASN A 105 -2.94 12.87 -0.24
N ASN A 106 -2.27 13.33 -1.29
CA ASN A 106 -0.86 13.69 -1.29
C ASN A 106 -0.64 15.17 -0.93
N GLY A 107 -1.63 16.03 -1.16
CA GLY A 107 -1.57 17.46 -0.88
C GLY A 107 -1.23 17.77 0.59
N VAL A 108 -1.88 17.08 1.53
CA VAL A 108 -1.60 17.26 2.97
C VAL A 108 -0.16 16.90 3.32
N TYR A 109 0.45 15.90 2.66
CA TYR A 109 1.85 15.54 2.86
C TYR A 109 2.79 16.55 2.22
N ARG A 110 2.47 17.05 1.01
CA ARG A 110 3.25 18.10 0.35
C ARG A 110 3.33 19.35 1.22
N CYS A 111 2.18 19.81 1.73
CA CYS A 111 2.09 20.94 2.64
C CYS A 111 2.84 20.66 3.95
N GLY A 112 2.57 19.53 4.61
CA GLY A 112 3.16 19.19 5.90
C GLY A 112 4.68 18.92 5.89
N PHE A 113 5.23 18.48 4.76
CA PHE A 113 6.67 18.25 4.59
C PHE A 113 7.42 19.37 3.87
N ALA A 114 6.73 20.45 3.49
CA ALA A 114 7.36 21.60 2.86
C ALA A 114 8.38 22.23 3.82
N THR A 115 9.58 22.53 3.30
CA THR A 115 10.67 23.17 4.05
C THR A 115 10.80 24.67 3.74
N LYS A 116 9.90 25.20 2.89
CA LYS A 116 9.87 26.60 2.42
C LYS A 116 8.42 27.07 2.35
N GLN A 117 8.21 28.37 2.58
CA GLN A 117 6.88 28.99 2.60
C GLN A 117 6.14 28.86 1.26
N GLY A 118 6.82 29.10 0.14
CA GLY A 118 6.19 29.01 -1.20
C GLY A 118 5.54 27.65 -1.47
N PRO A 119 6.26 26.52 -1.40
CA PRO A 119 5.67 25.18 -1.54
C PRO A 119 4.66 24.78 -0.46
N TYR A 120 4.61 25.48 0.68
CA TYR A 120 3.60 25.28 1.71
C TYR A 120 2.28 26.00 1.38
N ASP A 121 2.37 27.20 0.78
CA ASP A 121 1.22 28.04 0.39
C ASP A 121 0.59 27.65 -0.96
N GLU A 122 1.24 26.77 -1.73
CA GLU A 122 0.76 26.22 -3.02
C GLU A 122 -0.19 25.02 -2.82
#